data_AF-A0A484HE57-F1
#
_entry.id   AF-A0A484HE57-F1
#
_cell.length_a   1.000
_cell.length_b   1.000
_cell.length_c   1.000
_cell.angle_alpha   90.00
_cell.angle_beta   90.00
_cell.angle_gamma   90.00
#
_symmetry.space_group_name_H-M   'P 1'
#
loop_
_entity.id
_entity.type
_entity.pdbx_description
1 polymer ?
#
loop_
_entity_poly.entity_id
_entity_poly.type
_entity_poly.pdbx_seq_one_letter_code
_entity_poly.pdbx_strand_id
1 'polypeptide(L)' 'MLYFTDSGIIGSKAFVMTHYQRFKDRFESKREKKPKSIQGLEGIYSLKRLSESV' A
#
# COMPACT_ATOMS: atom_id res chain seq x y z
N MET A 1 3.10 -11.98 -9.08
CA MET A 1 4.26 -11.07 -8.93
C MET A 1 3.95 -10.13 -7.77
N LEU A 2 4.64 -10.29 -6.65
CA LEU A 2 4.46 -9.47 -5.44
C LEU A 2 5.59 -8.45 -5.43
N TYR A 3 5.25 -7.16 -5.50
CA TYR A 3 6.22 -6.08 -5.52
C TYR A 3 6.07 -5.26 -4.25
N PHE A 4 7.12 -5.28 -3.43
CA PHE A 4 7.27 -4.44 -2.26
C PHE A 4 8.50 -3.56 -2.50
N THR A 5 8.30 -2.25 -2.53
CA THR A 5 9.38 -1.27 -2.65
C THR A 5 9.35 -0.35 -1.45
N ASP A 6 10.43 0.37 -1.19
CA ASP A 6 10.47 1.38 -0.12
C ASP A 6 9.32 2.41 -0.24
N SER A 7 8.82 2.64 -1.47
CA SER A 7 7.75 3.58 -1.79
C SER A 7 6.31 3.04 -1.58
N GLY A 8 6.10 1.72 -1.42
CA GLY A 8 4.75 1.17 -1.22
C GLY A 8 4.58 -0.34 -1.39
N ILE A 9 3.35 -0.80 -1.13
CA ILE A 9 2.93 -2.21 -1.22
C ILE A 9 2.03 -2.38 -2.45
N ILE A 10 2.30 -3.38 -3.30
CA ILE A 10 1.46 -3.74 -4.44
C ILE A 10 1.14 -5.24 -4.40
N GLY A 11 -0.13 -5.60 -4.56
CA GLY A 11 -0.55 -6.99 -4.62
C GLY A 11 -2.06 -7.15 -4.54
N SER A 12 -2.53 -8.33 -4.15
CA SER A 12 -3.95 -8.56 -3.93
C SER A 12 -4.48 -7.70 -2.77
N LYS A 13 -5.80 -7.47 -2.74
CA LYS A 13 -6.45 -6.68 -1.67
C LYS A 13 -6.09 -7.20 -0.27
N ALA A 14 -6.16 -8.51 -0.08
CA ALA A 14 -5.85 -9.17 1.20
C ALA A 14 -4.36 -9.01 1.58
N PHE A 15 -3.46 -9.12 0.59
CA PHE A 15 -2.03 -8.93 0.81
C PHE A 15 -1.71 -7.49 1.25
N VAL A 16 -2.27 -6.51 0.54
CA VAL A 16 -2.08 -5.09 0.84
C VAL A 16 -2.65 -4.74 2.22
N MET A 17 -3.84 -5.23 2.57
CA MET A 17 -4.42 -5.00 3.90
C MET A 17 -3.60 -5.65 5.02
N THR A 18 -3.17 -6.90 4.85
CA THR A 18 -2.39 -7.62 5.88
C THR A 18 -1.07 -6.91 6.14
N HIS A 19 -0.38 -6.46 5.10
CA HIS A 19 0.87 -5.72 5.24
C HIS A 19 0.63 -4.32 5.80
N TYR A 20 -0.42 -3.62 5.35
CA TYR A 20 -0.79 -2.33 5.93
C TYR A 20 -1.02 -2.45 7.44
N GLN A 21 -1.81 -3.42 7.90
CA GLN A 21 -2.10 -3.62 9.33
C GLN A 21 -0.83 -3.86 10.16
N ARG A 22 0.14 -4.63 9.62
CA ARG A 22 1.41 -4.93 10.30
C ARG A 22 2.35 -3.74 10.41
N PHE A 23 2.32 -2.85 9.43
CA PHE A 23 3.24 -1.72 9.34
C PHE A 23 2.58 -0.37 9.59
N LYS A 24 1.27 -0.33 9.92
CA LYS A 24 0.48 0.91 10.08
C LYS A 24 1.14 1.92 11.02
N ASP A 25 1.80 1.43 12.07
CA ASP A 25 2.48 2.23 13.08
C ASP A 25 3.79 2.86 12.59
N ARG A 26 4.34 2.36 11.47
CA ARG A 26 5.53 2.92 10.81
C ARG A 26 5.19 3.97 9.75
N PHE A 27 3.91 4.19 9.45
CA PHE A 27 3.52 5.25 8.54
C PHE A 27 3.35 6.56 9.32
N GLU A 28 3.99 7.63 8.84
CA GLU A 28 3.85 8.97 9.43
C GLU A 28 2.43 9.54 9.28
N SER A 29 1.60 8.94 8.42
CA SER A 29 0.22 9.36 8.20
C SER A 29 -0.69 8.91 9.34
N LYS A 30 -1.23 9.88 10.11
CA LYS A 30 -2.24 9.63 11.17
C LYS A 30 -3.62 9.17 10.66
N ARG A 31 -3.85 9.16 9.33
CA ARG A 31 -5.13 8.76 8.72
C ARG A 31 -5.05 7.33 8.20
N GLU A 32 -6.13 6.56 8.39
CA GLU A 32 -6.26 5.22 7.82
C GLU A 32 -6.09 5.25 6.30
N LYS A 33 -5.19 4.41 5.78
CA LYS A 33 -4.94 4.30 4.34
C LYS A 33 -5.78 3.17 3.76
N LYS A 34 -6.54 3.49 2.71
CA LYS A 34 -7.32 2.49 1.97
C LYS A 34 -6.53 2.02 0.74
N PRO A 35 -6.43 0.70 0.48
CA PRO A 35 -5.84 0.17 -0.75
C PRO A 35 -6.53 0.75 -1.98
N LYS A 36 -5.76 1.21 -2.97
CA LYS A 36 -6.28 1.70 -4.25
C LYS A 36 -6.10 0.65 -5.34
N SER A 37 -7.14 0.36 -6.11
CA SER A 37 -7.03 -0.49 -7.29
C SER A 37 -6.12 0.16 -8.34
N ILE A 38 -5.33 -0.66 -9.04
CA ILE A 38 -4.52 -0.19 -10.17
C ILE A 38 -5.34 -0.31 -11.45
N GLN A 39 -5.51 0.80 -12.18
CA GLN A 39 -6.19 0.79 -13.48
C GLN A 39 -5.42 -0.11 -14.45
N GLY A 40 -6.14 -0.97 -15.18
CA GLY A 40 -5.56 -1.91 -16.14
C GLY A 40 -5.01 -3.21 -15.53
N LEU A 41 -5.03 -3.37 -14.19
CA LEU A 41 -4.64 -4.60 -13.51
C LEU A 41 -5.75 -5.07 -12.56
N GLU A 42 -6.61 -5.95 -13.07
CA GLU A 42 -7.72 -6.50 -12.28
C GLU A 42 -7.22 -7.30 -11.07
N GLY A 43 -7.84 -7.09 -9.91
CA GLY A 43 -7.47 -7.76 -8.66
C GLY A 43 -6.18 -7.24 -8.00
N ILE A 44 -5.48 -6.27 -8.60
CA ILE A 44 -4.27 -5.67 -8.04
C ILE A 44 -4.58 -4.32 -7.39
N TYR A 45 -4.04 -4.17 -6.18
CA TYR A 45 -4.18 -3.02 -5.32
C TYR A 45 -2.80 -2.50 -4.94
N SER A 46 -2.73 -1.21 -4.63
CA SER A 46 -1.53 -0.54 -4.13
C SER A 46 -1.81 0.30 -2.90
N LEU A 47 -0.78 0.46 -2.07
CA LEU A 47 -0.77 1.36 -0.93
C LEU A 47 0.61 2.05 -0.87
N LYS A 48 0.67 3.31 -1.32
CA LYS A 48 1.90 4.12 -1.30
C LYS A 48 2.17 4.70 0.10
N ARG A 49 3.45 4.71 0.51
CA ARG A 49 3.94 5.66 1.51
C ARG A 49 3.82 7.05 0.88
N LEU A 50 3.27 8.00 1.64
CA LEU A 50 3.11 9.39 1.21
C LEU A 50 4.13 10.18 2.04
N SER A 51 5.40 10.04 1.67
CA SER A 51 6.56 10.88 2.04
C SER A 51 7.77 10.21 1.37
N GLU A 52 8.67 10.87 0.65
CA GLU A 52 9.10 12.27 0.76
C GLU A 52 8.23 13.24 -0.04
N SER A 53 7.73 14.27 0.66
CA SER A 53 7.50 15.56 0.01
C SER A 53 8.83 16.06 -0.51
N VAL A 54 8.96 16.24 -1.82
CA VAL A 54 9.84 17.24 -2.41
C VAL A 54 8.95 18.32 -3.00
#